data_AF-A4BGD1-F1
#
_entry.id   AF-A4BGD1-F1
#
_cell.length_a   1.000
_cell.length_b   1.000
_cell.length_c   1.000
_cell.angle_alpha   90.00
_cell.angle_beta   90.00
_cell.angle_gamma   90.00
#
_symmetry.space_group_name_H-M   'P 1'
#
loop_
_entity.id
_entity.type
_entity.pdbx_description
1 polymer ?
#
loop_
_entity_poly.entity_id
_entity_poly.type
_entity_poly.pdbx_seq_one_letter_code
_entity_poly.pdbx_strand_id
1 'polypeptide(L)'
;MPIIELYGYFGSSLIAVSLMMSNIIPLRWINLVGAGMFASYGVIIQAWPVAALNGFIVLIDIYHLIKIYRQSVDEHVTRLPVDSPYVTDVLVRKWPQLAEVANDSELEVTFREQEPFRFQVV
;
A
#
# COMPACT_ATOMS: atom_id res chain seq x y z
N MET A 1 -17.61 -17.05 -34.52
CA MET A 1 -16.48 -17.26 -33.59
C MET A 1 -16.93 -18.22 -32.51
N PRO A 2 -16.19 -19.29 -32.21
CA PRO A 2 -16.55 -20.24 -31.18
C PRO A 2 -16.61 -19.54 -29.80
N ILE A 3 -17.61 -19.87 -28.99
CA ILE A 3 -17.82 -19.31 -27.64
C ILE A 3 -16.57 -19.43 -26.76
N ILE A 4 -15.71 -20.42 -27.03
CA ILE A 4 -14.44 -20.69 -26.35
C ILE A 4 -13.41 -19.55 -26.55
N GLU A 5 -13.32 -18.96 -27.74
CA GLU A 5 -12.35 -17.90 -28.04
C GLU A 5 -12.75 -16.58 -27.38
N LEU A 6 -14.06 -16.31 -27.32
CA LEU A 6 -14.60 -15.14 -26.64
C LEU A 6 -14.30 -15.19 -25.13
N TYR A 7 -14.36 -16.38 -24.53
CA TYR A 7 -13.95 -16.63 -23.15
C TYR A 7 -12.45 -16.35 -22.93
N GLY A 8 -11.60 -16.77 -23.87
CA GLY A 8 -10.16 -16.53 -23.82
C GLY A 8 -9.81 -15.04 -23.88
N TYR A 9 -10.48 -14.27 -24.75
CA TYR A 9 -10.30 -12.82 -24.82
C TYR A 9 -10.77 -12.14 -23.54
N PHE A 10 -11.92 -12.54 -22.99
CA PHE A 10 -12.41 -12.01 -21.71
C PHE A 10 -11.42 -12.25 -20.57
N GLY A 11 -10.87 -13.47 -20.47
CA GLY A 11 -9.86 -13.82 -19.48
C GLY A 11 -8.58 -12.99 -19.62
N SER A 12 -8.13 -12.76 -20.85
CA SER A 12 -6.91 -11.99 -21.15
C SER A 12 -7.07 -10.51 -20.80
N SER A 13 -8.23 -9.91 -21.14
CA SER A 13 -8.55 -8.53 -20.80
C SER A 13 -8.65 -8.31 -19.29
N LEU A 14 -9.18 -9.27 -18.53
CA LEU A 14 -9.22 -9.24 -17.06
C LEU A 14 -7.81 -9.19 -16.45
N ILE A 15 -6.90 -10.04 -16.94
CA ILE A 15 -5.51 -10.07 -16.49
C ILE A 15 -4.82 -8.73 -16.81
N ALA A 16 -5.05 -8.17 -18.01
CA ALA A 16 -4.47 -6.90 -18.42
C ALA A 16 -4.94 -5.72 -17.56
N VAL A 17 -6.23 -5.66 -17.22
CA VAL A 17 -6.79 -4.59 -16.36
C VAL A 17 -6.27 -4.70 -14.93
N SER A 18 -6.10 -5.91 -14.40
CA SER A 18 -5.53 -6.15 -13.06
C SER A 18 -4.12 -5.55 -12.89
N LEU A 19 -3.30 -5.61 -13.95
CA LEU A 19 -1.92 -5.11 -13.93
C LEU A 19 -1.79 -3.59 -14.06
N MET A 20 -2.86 -2.87 -14.44
CA MET A 20 -2.79 -1.47 -14.87
C MET A 20 -3.08 -0.44 -13.76
N MET A 21 -3.50 -0.87 -12.56
CA MET A 21 -3.95 0.06 -11.52
C MET A 21 -2.81 0.49 -10.57
N SER A 22 -2.46 1.78 -10.62
CA SER A 22 -1.34 2.37 -9.86
C SER A 22 -1.75 3.06 -8.53
N ASN A 23 -3.04 3.24 -8.22
CA ASN A 23 -3.49 3.81 -6.95
C ASN A 23 -4.56 2.90 -6.31
N ILE A 24 -4.16 2.16 -5.28
CA ILE A 24 -4.71 0.82 -5.04
C ILE A 24 -5.91 0.83 -4.07
N ILE A 25 -5.97 1.72 -3.09
CA ILE A 25 -6.92 1.59 -1.96
C ILE A 25 -8.36 2.00 -2.30
N PRO A 26 -8.66 3.26 -2.71
CA PRO A 26 -10.05 3.68 -2.94
C PRO A 26 -10.70 2.94 -4.12
N LEU A 27 -9.90 2.57 -5.11
CA LEU A 27 -10.34 1.82 -6.28
C LEU A 27 -10.78 0.39 -5.92
N ARG A 28 -10.05 -0.28 -5.03
CA ARG A 28 -10.43 -1.60 -4.51
C ARG A 28 -11.68 -1.57 -3.66
N TRP A 29 -11.93 -0.50 -2.91
CA TRP A 29 -13.18 -0.36 -2.17
C TRP A 29 -14.39 -0.26 -3.11
N ILE A 30 -14.30 0.54 -4.17
CA ILE A 30 -15.37 0.66 -5.17
C ILE A 30 -15.56 -0.67 -5.91
N ASN A 31 -14.47 -1.34 -6.29
CA ASN A 31 -14.51 -2.63 -6.98
C ASN A 31 -15.08 -3.75 -6.08
N LEU A 32 -14.74 -3.75 -4.78
CA LEU A 32 -15.28 -4.68 -3.80
C LEU A 32 -16.80 -4.54 -3.68
N VAL A 33 -17.31 -3.30 -3.58
CA VAL A 33 -18.75 -3.04 -3.50
C VAL A 33 -19.44 -3.42 -4.82
N GLY A 34 -18.90 -2.98 -5.96
CA GLY A 34 -19.46 -3.28 -7.27
C GLY A 34 -19.48 -4.77 -7.59
N ALA A 35 -18.37 -5.47 -7.37
CA ALA A 35 -18.28 -6.92 -7.53
C ALA A 35 -19.16 -7.65 -6.51
N GLY A 36 -19.26 -7.20 -5.27
CA GLY A 36 -20.20 -7.76 -4.28
C GLY A 36 -21.65 -7.67 -4.74
N MET A 37 -22.06 -6.51 -5.27
CA MET A 37 -23.39 -6.32 -5.86
C MET A 37 -23.60 -7.24 -7.06
N PHE A 38 -22.67 -7.30 -8.02
CA PHE A 38 -22.80 -8.16 -9.20
C PHE A 38 -22.75 -9.66 -8.87
N ALA A 39 -21.98 -10.07 -7.87
CA ALA A 39 -21.96 -11.44 -7.39
C ALA A 39 -23.31 -11.84 -6.81
N SER A 40 -23.88 -11.00 -5.93
CA SER A 40 -25.21 -11.23 -5.35
C SER A 40 -26.31 -11.24 -6.42
N TYR A 41 -26.24 -10.32 -7.38
CA TYR A 41 -27.13 -10.28 -8.54
C TYR A 41 -27.03 -11.56 -9.37
N GLY A 42 -25.80 -12.01 -9.69
CA GLY A 42 -25.55 -13.24 -10.45
C GLY A 42 -26.14 -14.48 -9.77
N VAL A 43 -26.10 -14.55 -8.43
CA VAL A 43 -26.76 -15.62 -7.67
C VAL A 43 -28.28 -15.54 -7.79
N ILE A 44 -28.87 -14.35 -7.68
CA ILE A 44 -30.32 -14.13 -7.78
C ILE A 44 -30.85 -14.60 -9.14
N ILE A 45 -30.15 -14.28 -10.24
CA ILE A 45 -30.57 -14.66 -11.60
C ILE A 45 -30.03 -16.04 -12.04
N GLN A 46 -29.41 -16.80 -11.14
CA GLN A 46 -28.74 -18.08 -11.43
C GLN A 46 -27.69 -18.01 -12.56
N ALA A 47 -27.09 -16.85 -12.78
CA ALA A 47 -25.96 -16.65 -13.69
C ALA A 47 -24.65 -17.04 -13.00
N TRP A 48 -24.39 -18.34 -12.91
CA TRP A 48 -23.19 -18.90 -12.28
C TRP A 48 -21.86 -18.30 -12.76
N PRO A 49 -21.64 -18.02 -14.06
CA PRO A 49 -20.39 -17.38 -14.50
C PRO A 49 -20.20 -15.96 -13.93
N VAL A 50 -21.29 -15.20 -13.83
CA VAL A 50 -21.28 -13.82 -13.29
C VAL A 50 -21.02 -13.85 -11.78
N ALA A 51 -21.72 -14.75 -11.08
CA ALA A 51 -21.54 -14.95 -9.64
C ALA A 51 -20.11 -15.39 -9.29
N ALA A 52 -19.57 -16.37 -10.02
CA ALA A 52 -18.23 -16.91 -9.78
C ALA A 52 -17.14 -15.87 -10.03
N LEU A 53 -17.21 -15.15 -11.16
CA LEU A 53 -16.22 -14.13 -11.51
C LEU A 53 -16.21 -12.98 -10.49
N ASN A 54 -17.37 -12.42 -10.18
CA ASN A 54 -17.46 -11.30 -9.25
C ASN A 54 -17.18 -11.73 -7.80
N GLY A 55 -17.54 -12.96 -7.41
CA GLY A 55 -17.13 -13.53 -6.13
C GLY A 55 -15.61 -13.68 -6.01
N PHE A 56 -14.93 -14.10 -7.07
CA PHE A 56 -13.48 -14.17 -7.11
C PHE A 56 -12.82 -12.79 -6.99
N ILE A 57 -13.38 -11.77 -7.66
CA ILE A 57 -12.93 -10.38 -7.54
C ILE A 57 -13.04 -9.88 -6.09
N VAL A 58 -14.17 -10.15 -5.43
CA VAL A 58 -14.38 -9.81 -4.01
C VAL A 58 -13.28 -10.41 -3.12
N LEU A 59 -12.93 -11.69 -3.33
CA LEU A 59 -11.87 -12.35 -2.57
C LEU A 59 -10.49 -11.72 -2.79
N ILE A 60 -10.14 -11.43 -4.06
CA ILE A 60 -8.89 -10.77 -4.42
C ILE A 60 -8.80 -9.38 -3.77
N ASP A 61 -9.86 -8.59 -3.87
CA ASP A 61 -9.86 -7.24 -3.32
C ASP A 61 -9.74 -7.24 -1.81
N ILE A 62 -10.42 -8.14 -1.10
CA ILE A 62 -10.24 -8.33 0.34
C ILE A 62 -8.79 -8.68 0.68
N TYR A 63 -8.19 -9.65 -0.02
CA TYR A 63 -6.81 -10.06 0.23
C TYR A 63 -5.83 -8.90 0.07
N HIS A 64 -5.95 -8.13 -1.02
CA HIS A 64 -5.10 -6.97 -1.25
C HIS A 64 -5.32 -5.87 -0.25
N LEU A 65 -6.57 -5.61 0.13
CA LEU A 65 -6.91 -4.60 1.12
C LEU A 65 -6.30 -4.94 2.48
N ILE A 66 -6.40 -6.21 2.91
CA ILE A 66 -5.73 -6.72 4.11
C ILE A 66 -4.22 -6.59 3.99
N LYS A 67 -3.63 -6.94 2.84
CA LYS A 67 -2.19 -6.84 2.62
C LYS A 67 -1.70 -5.41 2.79
N ILE A 68 -2.40 -4.43 2.20
CA ILE A 68 -2.02 -3.02 2.26
C ILE A 68 -2.14 -2.48 3.68
N TYR A 69 -3.25 -2.75 4.38
CA TYR A 69 -3.40 -2.30 5.77
C TYR A 69 -2.47 -3.00 6.77
N ARG A 70 -1.92 -4.16 6.40
CA ARG A 70 -0.93 -4.90 7.22
C ARG A 70 0.52 -4.59 6.86
N GLN A 71 0.78 -3.81 5.81
CA GLN A 71 2.13 -3.31 5.59
C GLN A 71 2.46 -2.32 6.70
N SER A 72 3.31 -2.75 7.63
CA SER A 72 3.95 -1.86 8.58
C SER A 72 4.71 -0.80 7.80
N VAL A 73 4.61 0.45 8.21
CA VAL A 73 5.40 1.52 7.60
C VAL A 73 6.87 1.13 7.74
N ASP A 74 7.63 1.24 6.65
CA ASP A 74 9.05 0.92 6.66
C ASP A 74 9.78 1.94 7.55
N GLU A 75 10.03 1.53 8.80
CA GLU A 75 10.78 2.29 9.77
C GLU A 75 12.25 1.86 9.70
N HIS A 76 13.12 2.80 9.30
CA HIS A 76 14.56 2.59 9.22
C HIS A 76 15.25 3.43 10.29
N VAL A 77 16.06 2.81 11.14
CA VAL A 77 16.84 3.51 12.16
C VAL A 77 18.27 3.67 11.65
N THR A 78 18.78 4.89 11.65
CA THR A 78 20.17 5.19 11.30
C THR A 78 20.84 5.96 12.42
N ARG A 79 22.07 5.56 12.76
CA ARG A 79 22.92 6.26 13.71
C ARG A 79 23.70 7.35 12.99
N LEU A 80 23.62 8.56 13.50
CA LEU A 80 24.30 9.73 12.96
C LEU A 80 25.04 10.43 14.11
N PRO A 81 26.31 10.80 13.94
CA PRO A 81 26.98 11.64 14.91
C PRO A 81 26.34 13.03 14.93
N VAL A 82 26.26 13.64 16.12
CA VAL A 82 25.65 14.97 16.32
C VAL A 82 26.31 16.04 15.46
N ASP A 83 27.63 15.93 15.23
CA ASP A 83 28.40 16.85 14.39
C ASP A 83 28.25 16.62 12.87
N SER A 84 27.43 15.66 12.44
CA SER A 84 27.23 15.43 11.01
C SER A 84 26.54 16.64 10.35
N PRO A 85 26.95 17.04 9.13
CA PRO A 85 26.32 18.16 8.40
C PRO A 85 24.81 18.00 8.24
N TYR A 86 24.32 16.77 8.14
CA TYR A 86 22.89 16.49 8.05
C TYR A 86 22.13 16.82 9.35
N VAL A 87 22.73 16.55 10.52
CA VAL A 87 22.10 16.88 11.81
C VAL A 87 22.05 18.39 12.01
N THR A 88 23.18 19.07 11.80
CA THR A 88 23.35 20.50 12.09
C THR A 88 22.57 21.40 11.12
N ASP A 89 22.50 21.07 9.83
CA ASP A 89 21.81 21.91 8.84
C ASP A 89 20.33 21.56 8.66
N VAL A 90 19.98 20.27 8.73
CA VAL A 90 18.62 19.79 8.39
C VAL A 90 17.81 19.44 9.63
N LEU A 91 18.36 18.63 10.53
CA LEU A 91 17.60 18.13 11.69
C LEU A 91 17.42 19.19 12.78
N VAL A 92 18.42 20.04 13.05
CA VAL A 92 18.29 21.17 14.00
C VAL A 92 17.20 22.16 13.57
N ARG A 93 17.02 22.36 12.26
CA ARG A 93 15.95 23.22 11.74
C ARG A 93 14.55 22.66 12.02
N LYS A 94 14.42 21.33 12.00
CA LYS A 94 13.16 20.62 12.32
C LYS A 94 12.95 20.45 13.82
N TRP A 95 14.03 20.23 14.58
CA TRP A 95 14.06 20.06 16.03
C TRP A 95 15.18 20.90 16.66
N PRO A 96 14.89 22.16 17.05
CA PRO A 96 15.89 23.08 17.60
C PRO A 96 16.61 22.56 18.85
N GLN A 97 15.94 21.70 19.62
CA GLN A 97 16.49 21.02 20.80
C GLN A 97 17.72 20.12 20.52
N LEU A 98 17.98 19.75 19.27
CA LEU A 98 19.20 19.04 18.88
C LEU A 98 20.47 19.90 19.02
N ALA A 99 20.34 21.23 19.02
CA ALA A 99 21.47 22.14 19.19
C ALA A 99 22.04 22.14 20.61
N GLU A 100 21.29 21.63 21.59
CA GLU A 100 21.71 21.52 23.00
C GLU A 100 22.31 20.15 23.34
N VAL A 101 22.31 19.20 22.40
CA VAL A 101 22.85 17.85 22.59
C VAL A 101 24.38 17.90 22.52
N ALA A 102 25.06 17.15 23.39
CA ALA A 102 26.52 17.10 23.43
C ALA A 102 27.10 16.56 22.11
N ASN A 103 28.14 17.21 21.58
CA ASN A 103 28.76 16.84 20.31
C ASN A 103 29.40 15.45 20.29
N ASP A 104 29.73 14.89 21.46
CA ASP A 104 30.29 13.54 21.60
C ASP A 104 29.21 12.43 21.62
N SER A 105 27.93 12.80 21.60
CA SER A 105 26.83 11.82 21.60
C SER A 105 26.48 11.35 20.18
N GLU A 106 25.95 10.13 20.07
CA GLU A 106 25.37 9.65 18.81
C GLU A 106 23.85 9.85 18.82
N LEU A 107 23.27 10.13 17.66
CA LEU A 107 21.83 10.24 17.47
C LEU A 107 21.32 9.04 16.69
N GLU A 108 20.38 8.30 17.27
CA GLU A 108 19.54 7.36 16.54
C GLU A 108 18.34 8.10 15.97
N VAL A 109 18.31 8.28 14.65
CA VAL A 109 17.17 8.87 13.95
C VAL A 109 16.34 7.76 13.33
N THR A 110 15.09 7.66 13.73
CA THR A 110 14.09 6.79 13.12
C THR A 110 13.42 7.52 11.97
N PHE A 111 13.65 7.02 10.77
CA PHE A 111 13.00 7.46 9.55
C PHE A 111 11.76 6.61 9.30
N ARG A 112 10.68 7.29 8.92
CA ARG A 112 9.47 6.65 8.42
C ARG A 112 9.38 7.00 6.94
N GLU A 113 9.49 5.98 6.09
CA GLU A 113 9.69 6.16 4.64
C GLU A 113 10.97 6.98 4.35
N GLN A 114 10.85 8.25 3.98
CA GLN A 114 11.97 9.17 3.75
C GLN A 114 12.01 10.36 4.72
N GLU A 115 11.05 10.44 5.66
CA GLU A 115 10.98 11.55 6.60
C GLU A 115 11.47 11.14 7.99
N PRO A 116 12.31 11.96 8.64
CA PRO A 116 12.68 11.70 10.02
C PRO A 116 11.46 11.90 10.92
N PHE A 117 11.13 10.89 11.72
CA PHE A 117 9.93 10.83 12.55
C PHE A 117 10.24 10.90 14.05
N ARG A 118 11.32 10.27 14.50
CA ARG A 118 11.80 10.30 15.90
C ARG A 118 13.32 10.34 15.96
N PHE A 119 13.84 10.86 17.06
CA PHE A 119 15.26 10.78 17.38
C PHE A 119 15.45 10.38 18.85
N GLN A 120 16.56 9.69 19.15
CA GLN A 120 17.01 9.35 20.49
C GLN A 120 18.52 9.60 20.57
N VAL A 121 18.97 10.15 21.70
CA VAL A 121 20.40 10.32 21.98
C VAL A 121 20.91 9.03 22.62
N VAL A 122 21.99 8.47 22.08
CA VAL A 122 22.67 7.26 22.55
C VAL A 122 24.00 7.64 23.21
#